data_AF-A0A7S0PUB3-F1
#
_entry.id   AF-A0A7S0PUB3-F1
#
_cell.length_a   1.000
_cell.length_b   1.000
_cell.length_c   1.000
_cell.angle_alpha   90.00
_cell.angle_beta   90.00
_cell.angle_gamma   90.00
#
_symmetry.space_group_name_H-M   'P 1'
#
loop_
_entity.id
_entity.type
_entity.pdbx_description
1 polymer ?
#
loop_
_entity_poly.entity_id
_entity_poly.type
_entity_poly.pdbx_seq_one_letter_code
_entity_poly.pdbx_strand_id
1 'polypeptide(L)'
;VAHRTRLSRPQRTPMGEKRQGDIEDDSDDAKRLKPDDEVDGDGSEEDEDEDDETGSDEDEDEDEDDEEGDTDGDSEEEEELDLVMREDGRVHAPAVDYLELDTFRTFPDLVQGLDQDAELHARILADCRRVFTARSVKKNAGGGAKQQYSSGETFWISAQDEPRCALEHLAQQIFHLHVTDAARRWEDECDGDPDDAPPPFDPARSGAEWWTQVIDPTHDAIGLHWDKDYALEHNDLNVHPHVGTVTYFADEGAPTLFVRATTPVYYSQPVTGPFGPRCGLDPGDMADMADMAGTGVYLSWPKRGKHASFDGRWLHGAPGELAECHDEDCEEIREDKGDKGNKGNEG
;
A
#
# COMPACT_ATOMS: atom_id res chain seq x y z
N VAL A 1 -13.15 25.56 -7.73
CA VAL A 1 -13.96 25.19 -8.92
C VAL A 1 -13.58 23.77 -9.27
N ALA A 2 -14.47 22.79 -9.11
CA ALA A 2 -14.16 21.39 -9.41
C ALA A 2 -14.26 21.16 -10.93
N HIS A 3 -13.33 20.41 -11.50
CA HIS A 3 -13.36 20.00 -12.90
C HIS A 3 -13.85 18.55 -12.98
N ARG A 4 -14.86 18.30 -13.83
CA ARG A 4 -15.38 16.96 -14.09
C ARG A 4 -14.61 16.38 -15.27
N THR A 5 -13.92 15.28 -15.05
CA THR A 5 -13.17 14.56 -16.10
C THR A 5 -13.87 13.23 -16.33
N ARG A 6 -14.34 13.00 -17.55
CA ARG A 6 -14.81 11.68 -17.98
C ARG A 6 -13.64 10.91 -18.57
N LEU A 7 -13.42 9.70 -18.08
CA LEU A 7 -12.35 8.82 -18.54
C LEU A 7 -12.96 7.65 -19.31
N SER A 8 -12.51 7.44 -20.54
CA SER A 8 -12.84 6.28 -21.37
C SER A 8 -11.55 5.61 -21.83
N ARG A 9 -11.50 4.27 -21.85
CA ARG A 9 -10.33 3.51 -22.33
C ARG A 9 -10.11 3.75 -23.83
N PRO A 10 -8.90 4.08 -24.31
CA PRO A 10 -8.63 4.17 -25.74
C PRO A 10 -8.39 2.78 -26.36
N GLN A 11 -8.95 2.54 -27.55
CA GLN A 11 -8.66 1.36 -28.35
C GLN A 11 -7.16 1.25 -28.68
N ARG A 12 -6.60 0.05 -28.47
CA ARG A 12 -5.19 -0.28 -28.76
C ARG A 12 -4.81 0.14 -30.19
N THR A 13 -3.86 1.07 -30.32
CA THR A 13 -3.12 1.31 -31.56
C THR A 13 -1.88 0.40 -31.62
N PRO A 14 -1.45 -0.03 -32.83
CA PRO A 14 -0.38 -1.01 -32.96
C PRO A 14 1.01 -0.42 -32.73
N MET A 15 1.88 -1.28 -32.18
CA MET A 15 3.24 -1.06 -31.66
C MET A 15 4.18 -0.17 -32.51
N GLY A 16 4.94 0.68 -31.81
CA GLY A 16 6.17 1.29 -32.31
C GLY A 16 7.04 1.84 -31.17
N GLU A 17 8.24 1.28 -31.04
CA GLU A 17 9.41 1.71 -30.23
C GLU A 17 9.39 1.48 -28.70
N LYS A 18 10.04 0.38 -28.30
CA LYS A 18 10.41 0.03 -26.92
C LYS A 18 11.34 1.10 -26.32
N ARG A 19 10.89 1.76 -25.24
CA ARG A 19 11.78 2.40 -24.27
C ARG A 19 12.06 1.39 -23.16
N GLN A 20 13.30 1.41 -22.69
CA GLN A 20 13.86 0.43 -21.78
C GLN A 20 13.78 1.01 -20.36
N GLY A 21 12.91 0.45 -19.52
CA GLY A 21 12.79 0.85 -18.12
C GLY A 21 11.40 0.72 -17.49
N ASP A 22 10.56 -0.21 -17.95
CA ASP A 22 9.26 -0.45 -17.32
C ASP A 22 9.41 -1.63 -16.34
N ILE A 23 9.28 -1.31 -15.05
CA ILE A 23 8.97 -2.31 -14.02
C ILE A 23 7.47 -2.57 -14.18
N GLU A 24 7.13 -3.75 -14.68
CA GLU A 24 5.76 -4.23 -14.71
C GLU A 24 5.39 -4.68 -13.29
N ASP A 25 4.51 -3.94 -12.62
CA ASP A 25 3.90 -4.31 -11.34
C ASP A 25 2.38 -4.43 -11.54
N ASP A 26 1.92 -5.66 -11.71
CA ASP A 26 0.51 -6.01 -11.94
C ASP A 26 -0.29 -5.91 -10.62
N SER A 27 -0.49 -4.68 -10.14
CA SER A 27 -1.33 -4.38 -8.97
C SER A 27 -2.80 -4.15 -9.35
N ASP A 28 -3.33 -4.93 -10.29
CA ASP A 28 -4.73 -4.82 -10.69
C ASP A 28 -5.65 -5.55 -9.68
N ASP A 29 -6.69 -4.82 -9.27
CA ASP A 29 -7.83 -5.19 -8.41
C ASP A 29 -7.58 -5.33 -6.90
N ALA A 30 -7.91 -4.26 -6.16
CA ALA A 30 -8.25 -4.33 -4.75
C ALA A 30 -9.51 -5.21 -4.56
N LYS A 31 -9.40 -6.25 -3.72
CA LYS A 31 -10.46 -7.26 -3.58
C LYS A 31 -11.09 -7.24 -2.21
N ARG A 32 -12.34 -7.67 -2.15
CA ARG A 32 -13.05 -7.95 -0.90
C ARG A 32 -12.62 -9.37 -0.44
N LEU A 33 -12.01 -9.57 0.76
CA LEU A 33 -11.75 -10.89 1.39
C LEU A 33 -12.95 -11.87 1.35
N LYS A 34 -12.80 -13.06 0.77
CA LYS A 34 -13.88 -14.06 0.85
C LYS A 34 -14.11 -14.51 2.31
N PRO A 35 -15.35 -14.80 2.73
CA PRO A 35 -15.60 -15.46 4.02
C PRO A 35 -14.86 -16.81 4.05
N ASP A 36 -14.25 -17.16 5.18
CA ASP A 36 -13.53 -18.43 5.35
C ASP A 36 -14.53 -19.61 5.24
N ASP A 37 -14.28 -20.55 4.32
CA ASP A 37 -14.90 -21.88 4.35
C ASP A 37 -14.17 -22.70 5.44
N GLU A 38 -14.94 -23.28 6.37
CA GLU A 38 -14.43 -24.16 7.42
C GLU A 38 -13.70 -25.37 6.80
N VAL A 39 -12.39 -25.47 7.00
CA VAL A 39 -11.65 -26.70 6.71
C VAL A 39 -11.62 -27.53 7.99
N ASP A 40 -12.50 -28.52 8.05
CA ASP A 40 -12.50 -29.57 9.05
C ASP A 40 -11.15 -30.28 9.07
N GLY A 41 -10.56 -30.38 10.26
CA GLY A 41 -9.39 -31.21 10.53
C GLY A 41 -9.78 -32.65 10.83
N ASP A 42 -9.10 -33.60 10.18
CA ASP A 42 -8.94 -34.99 10.61
C ASP A 42 -7.66 -35.52 9.93
N GLY A 43 -6.59 -35.85 10.66
CA GLY A 43 -6.28 -37.25 11.04
C GLY A 43 -5.22 -37.82 10.09
N SER A 44 -3.92 -37.73 10.42
CA SER A 44 -3.09 -38.85 10.92
C SER A 44 -2.89 -40.02 9.94
N GLU A 45 -1.66 -40.19 9.45
CA GLU A 45 -0.75 -41.33 9.70
C GLU A 45 0.28 -41.50 8.57
N GLU A 46 1.47 -41.92 9.01
CA GLU A 46 2.66 -42.27 8.26
C GLU A 46 2.42 -43.52 7.39
N ASP A 47 3.10 -43.65 6.25
CA ASP A 47 3.73 -44.90 5.83
C ASP A 47 4.72 -44.65 4.68
N GLU A 48 5.85 -45.35 4.80
CA GLU A 48 7.02 -45.35 3.92
C GLU A 48 6.84 -46.32 2.72
N ASP A 49 7.82 -46.24 1.81
CA ASP A 49 8.34 -47.31 0.92
C ASP A 49 8.16 -47.19 -0.61
N GLU A 50 9.31 -46.88 -1.22
CA GLU A 50 10.05 -47.62 -2.27
C GLU A 50 9.46 -47.84 -3.68
N ASP A 51 10.21 -47.27 -4.65
CA ASP A 51 10.74 -47.82 -5.91
C ASP A 51 9.83 -48.59 -6.90
N ASP A 52 9.75 -48.11 -8.15
CA ASP A 52 10.32 -48.85 -9.31
C ASP A 52 10.38 -47.98 -10.58
N GLU A 53 11.35 -48.30 -11.44
CA GLU A 53 11.75 -47.60 -12.65
C GLU A 53 10.87 -47.91 -13.89
N THR A 54 11.11 -47.13 -14.96
CA THR A 54 11.30 -47.53 -16.39
C THR A 54 10.38 -46.89 -17.45
N GLY A 55 11.00 -46.56 -18.59
CA GLY A 55 10.40 -46.38 -19.93
C GLY A 55 10.07 -44.93 -20.29
N SER A 56 10.95 -44.19 -20.98
CA SER A 56 10.94 -44.03 -22.46
C SER A 56 9.59 -44.35 -23.12
N ASP A 57 9.00 -43.36 -23.79
CA ASP A 57 8.98 -43.35 -25.25
C ASP A 57 8.65 -41.93 -25.76
N GLU A 58 9.42 -41.55 -26.77
CA GLU A 58 9.25 -40.39 -27.64
C GLU A 58 8.14 -40.75 -28.64
N ASP A 59 7.10 -39.92 -28.75
CA ASP A 59 6.22 -39.94 -29.93
C ASP A 59 5.97 -38.48 -30.36
N GLU A 60 6.62 -38.13 -31.46
CA GLU A 60 6.31 -37.00 -32.34
C GLU A 60 5.09 -37.39 -33.17
N ASP A 61 3.98 -36.67 -33.04
CA ASP A 61 2.93 -36.66 -34.05
C ASP A 61 2.51 -35.20 -34.32
N GLU A 62 3.01 -34.70 -35.45
CA GLU A 62 2.46 -33.58 -36.19
C GLU A 62 1.11 -34.02 -36.78
N ASP A 63 0.04 -33.24 -36.59
CA ASP A 63 -1.02 -33.13 -37.58
C ASP A 63 -1.84 -31.85 -37.38
N GLU A 64 -2.25 -31.34 -38.54
CA GLU A 64 -2.72 -30.00 -38.86
C GLU A 64 -4.20 -29.77 -38.50
N ASP A 65 -4.52 -28.48 -38.32
CA ASP A 65 -5.77 -27.78 -38.63
C ASP A 65 -7.11 -28.37 -38.13
N ASP A 66 -7.70 -27.69 -37.14
CA ASP A 66 -9.13 -27.35 -37.19
C ASP A 66 -9.38 -26.00 -36.49
N GLU A 67 -9.71 -24.99 -37.31
CA GLU A 67 -10.26 -23.70 -36.91
C GLU A 67 -11.74 -23.84 -36.53
N GLU A 68 -12.06 -23.84 -35.24
CA GLU A 68 -13.37 -23.43 -34.69
C GLU A 68 -13.00 -22.79 -33.32
N GLY A 69 -13.12 -21.49 -33.08
CA GLY A 69 -14.32 -20.71 -33.31
C GLY A 69 -15.02 -20.30 -32.00
N ASP A 70 -14.46 -20.53 -30.80
CA ASP A 70 -15.07 -20.04 -29.55
C ASP A 70 -14.35 -18.79 -29.02
N THR A 71 -14.86 -17.65 -29.49
CA THR A 71 -14.64 -16.36 -28.84
C THR A 71 -15.60 -16.26 -27.67
N ASP A 72 -15.18 -16.77 -26.52
CA ASP A 72 -15.72 -16.34 -25.23
C ASP A 72 -15.23 -14.90 -24.98
N GLY A 73 -15.82 -13.98 -25.73
CA GLY A 73 -15.77 -12.56 -25.45
C GLY A 73 -16.60 -12.32 -24.20
N ASP A 74 -15.97 -12.51 -23.04
CA ASP A 74 -16.42 -11.89 -21.81
C ASP A 74 -16.28 -10.39 -22.03
N SER A 75 -17.35 -9.79 -22.56
CA SER A 75 -17.48 -8.34 -22.64
C SER A 75 -17.72 -7.88 -21.21
N GLU A 76 -16.64 -7.74 -20.45
CA GLU A 76 -16.61 -6.89 -19.27
C GLU A 76 -17.14 -5.52 -19.73
N GLU A 77 -18.39 -5.21 -19.36
CA GLU A 77 -18.96 -3.89 -19.59
C GLU A 77 -18.01 -2.89 -18.92
N GLU A 78 -17.23 -2.16 -19.72
CA GLU A 78 -16.27 -1.17 -19.23
C GLU A 78 -17.05 -0.11 -18.42
N GLU A 79 -17.05 -0.25 -17.09
CA GLU A 79 -17.68 0.72 -16.20
C GLU A 79 -16.91 2.06 -16.32
N GLU A 80 -17.52 3.03 -16.99
CA GLU A 80 -16.97 4.38 -17.15
C GLU A 80 -16.81 5.04 -15.77
N LEU A 81 -15.56 5.23 -15.33
CA LEU A 81 -15.23 5.88 -14.06
C LEU A 81 -15.43 7.41 -14.18
N ASP A 82 -16.48 7.93 -13.53
CA ASP A 82 -16.73 9.37 -13.39
C ASP A 82 -16.10 9.88 -12.07
N LEU A 83 -14.96 10.55 -12.20
CA LEU A 83 -14.22 11.17 -11.11
C LEU A 83 -14.29 12.69 -11.21
N VAL A 84 -14.69 13.32 -10.10
CA VAL A 84 -14.63 14.77 -9.95
C VAL A 84 -13.35 15.11 -9.21
N MET A 85 -12.44 15.83 -9.87
CA MET A 85 -11.15 16.18 -9.29
C MET A 85 -11.14 17.63 -8.80
N ARG A 86 -10.50 17.83 -7.65
CA ARG A 86 -10.17 19.16 -7.11
C ARG A 86 -8.92 19.71 -7.78
N GLU A 87 -8.73 21.03 -7.65
CA GLU A 87 -7.54 21.72 -8.18
C GLU A 87 -6.24 21.24 -7.53
N ASP A 88 -6.30 20.76 -6.28
CA ASP A 88 -5.16 20.21 -5.53
C ASP A 88 -4.88 18.72 -5.82
N GLY A 89 -5.55 18.14 -6.82
CA GLY A 89 -5.35 16.76 -7.28
C GLY A 89 -6.12 15.69 -6.53
N ARG A 90 -6.98 16.07 -5.57
CA ARG A 90 -7.79 15.09 -4.82
C ARG A 90 -9.10 14.75 -5.51
N VAL A 91 -9.58 13.54 -5.30
CA VAL A 91 -10.99 13.22 -5.59
C VAL A 91 -11.89 14.08 -4.70
N HIS A 92 -12.93 14.65 -5.28
CA HIS A 92 -13.86 15.52 -4.57
C HIS A 92 -14.87 14.70 -3.73
N ALA A 93 -15.09 15.14 -2.50
CA ALA A 93 -16.22 14.78 -1.66
C ALA A 93 -16.70 16.05 -0.91
N PRO A 94 -17.97 16.19 -0.54
CA PRO A 94 -18.46 17.39 0.14
C PRO A 94 -17.69 17.75 1.43
N ALA A 95 -17.43 16.78 2.31
CA ALA A 95 -16.73 17.00 3.57
C ALA A 95 -15.19 17.04 3.45
N VAL A 96 -14.62 16.98 2.24
CA VAL A 96 -13.16 16.87 2.03
C VAL A 96 -12.37 18.04 2.63
N ASP A 97 -12.96 19.25 2.64
CA ASP A 97 -12.34 20.46 3.20
C ASP A 97 -12.30 20.48 4.73
N TYR A 98 -13.05 19.58 5.36
CA TYR A 98 -13.11 19.43 6.81
C TYR A 98 -12.24 18.28 7.33
N LEU A 99 -11.64 17.50 6.42
CA LEU A 99 -10.64 16.49 6.78
C LEU A 99 -9.37 17.18 7.29
N GLU A 100 -8.67 16.53 8.22
CA GLU A 100 -7.40 16.99 8.77
C GLU A 100 -6.24 16.71 7.77
N LEU A 101 -6.33 17.32 6.58
CA LEU A 101 -5.36 17.19 5.49
C LEU A 101 -4.08 17.97 5.78
N ASP A 102 -2.99 17.62 5.10
CA ASP A 102 -1.70 18.31 5.20
C ASP A 102 -1.11 18.34 6.64
N THR A 103 -1.50 17.39 7.49
CA THR A 103 -1.02 17.23 8.87
C THR A 103 -0.43 15.85 9.10
N PHE A 104 0.45 15.74 10.10
CA PHE A 104 0.89 14.45 10.66
C PHE A 104 0.34 14.32 12.08
N ARG A 105 -0.31 13.20 12.39
CA ARG A 105 -0.89 12.92 13.70
C ARG A 105 -0.49 11.53 14.18
N THR A 106 -0.34 11.39 15.49
CA THR A 106 -0.04 10.11 16.14
C THR A 106 -1.05 9.82 17.24
N PHE A 107 -1.37 8.55 17.38
CA PHE A 107 -2.28 7.99 18.36
C PHE A 107 -1.52 6.87 19.06
N PRO A 108 -0.87 7.14 20.21
CA PRO A 108 0.08 6.22 20.83
C PRO A 108 -0.49 4.85 21.21
N ASP A 109 -1.81 4.78 21.44
CA ASP A 109 -2.49 3.61 21.98
C ASP A 109 -3.92 3.54 21.37
N LEU A 110 -3.98 3.48 20.03
CA LEU A 110 -5.25 3.37 19.31
C LEU A 110 -5.83 1.96 19.44
N VAL A 111 -5.00 0.94 19.19
CA VAL A 111 -5.38 -0.46 19.36
C VAL A 111 -4.91 -0.94 20.72
N GLN A 112 -5.83 -0.89 21.68
CA GLN A 112 -5.58 -1.21 23.07
C GLN A 112 -5.59 -2.72 23.32
N GLY A 113 -5.01 -3.16 24.44
CA GLY A 113 -5.06 -4.56 24.87
C GLY A 113 -3.92 -5.44 24.37
N LEU A 114 -3.17 -4.99 23.35
CA LEU A 114 -2.11 -5.80 22.72
C LEU A 114 -0.94 -6.10 23.65
N ASP A 115 -0.62 -5.20 24.58
CA ASP A 115 0.45 -5.39 25.55
C ASP A 115 0.01 -6.25 26.76
N GLN A 116 -1.30 -6.39 26.98
CA GLN A 116 -1.87 -7.10 28.13
C GLN A 116 -2.32 -8.52 27.79
N ASP A 117 -2.67 -8.78 26.53
CA ASP A 117 -3.19 -10.07 26.05
C ASP A 117 -2.27 -10.63 24.95
N ALA A 118 -1.34 -11.48 25.36
CA ALA A 118 -0.39 -12.14 24.46
C ALA A 118 -1.07 -13.07 23.45
N GLU A 119 -2.21 -13.68 23.79
CA GLU A 119 -2.94 -14.54 22.86
C GLU A 119 -3.64 -13.72 21.78
N LEU A 120 -4.27 -12.60 22.16
CA LEU A 120 -4.83 -11.64 21.21
C LEU A 120 -3.76 -11.11 20.26
N HIS A 121 -2.61 -10.70 20.81
CA HIS A 121 -1.50 -10.22 20.01
C HIS A 121 -1.00 -11.28 19.02
N ALA A 122 -0.81 -12.52 19.47
CA ALA A 122 -0.40 -13.62 18.61
C ALA A 122 -1.41 -13.91 17.48
N ARG A 123 -2.73 -13.87 17.79
CA ARG A 123 -3.79 -14.05 16.78
C ARG A 123 -3.77 -12.95 15.73
N ILE A 124 -3.67 -11.67 16.13
CA ILE A 124 -3.59 -10.55 15.20
C ILE A 124 -2.36 -10.67 14.28
N LEU A 125 -1.20 -11.03 14.84
CA LEU A 125 0.00 -11.25 14.03
C LEU A 125 -0.16 -12.42 13.04
N ALA A 126 -0.89 -13.48 13.42
CA ALA A 126 -1.20 -14.58 12.52
C ALA A 126 -2.13 -14.15 11.38
N ASP A 127 -3.15 -13.34 11.68
CA ASP A 127 -4.03 -12.76 10.66
C ASP A 127 -3.27 -11.84 9.71
N CYS A 128 -2.39 -10.96 10.22
CA CYS A 128 -1.52 -10.14 9.37
C CYS A 128 -0.63 -10.97 8.45
N ARG A 129 -0.05 -12.09 8.93
CA ARG A 129 0.74 -13.00 8.09
C ARG A 129 -0.10 -13.65 6.99
N ARG A 130 -1.33 -14.09 7.32
CA ARG A 130 -2.24 -14.71 6.37
C ARG A 130 -2.64 -13.73 5.26
N VAL A 131 -2.97 -12.50 5.62
CA VAL A 131 -3.32 -11.43 4.68
C VAL A 131 -2.12 -11.03 3.81
N PHE A 132 -0.94 -10.82 4.41
CA PHE A 132 0.28 -10.45 3.68
C PHE A 132 0.69 -11.47 2.60
N THR A 133 0.40 -12.76 2.83
CA THR A 133 0.76 -13.85 1.92
C THR A 133 -0.40 -14.29 1.00
N ALA A 134 -1.55 -13.62 1.03
CA ALA A 134 -2.73 -14.02 0.25
C ALA A 134 -2.49 -14.08 -1.28
N ARG A 135 -1.61 -13.21 -1.86
CA ARG A 135 -1.20 -13.32 -3.28
C ARG A 135 -0.22 -14.46 -3.54
N SER A 136 0.74 -14.69 -2.66
CA SER A 136 1.82 -15.64 -2.90
C SER A 136 1.36 -17.10 -2.92
N VAL A 137 0.19 -17.40 -2.33
CA VAL A 137 -0.43 -18.73 -2.40
C VAL A 137 -1.05 -19.03 -3.77
N LYS A 138 -1.48 -18.01 -4.55
CA LYS A 138 -2.20 -18.21 -5.82
C LYS A 138 -1.30 -18.55 -7.03
N LYS A 139 0.04 -18.55 -6.91
CA LYS A 139 0.93 -18.68 -8.09
C LYS A 139 2.26 -19.44 -7.90
N ASN A 140 2.39 -20.33 -6.91
CA ASN A 140 3.57 -21.21 -6.78
C ASN A 140 3.34 -22.63 -7.32
N ALA A 141 2.82 -22.75 -8.54
CA ALA A 141 2.77 -24.02 -9.29
C ALA A 141 3.88 -24.15 -10.35
N GLY A 142 4.90 -23.28 -10.36
CA GLY A 142 5.98 -23.38 -11.35
C GLY A 142 7.16 -22.43 -11.15
N GLY A 143 8.19 -22.92 -10.45
CA GLY A 143 9.61 -22.65 -10.74
C GLY A 143 10.18 -21.25 -10.52
N GLY A 144 11.07 -21.12 -9.52
CA GLY A 144 12.19 -20.16 -9.54
C GLY A 144 12.08 -19.00 -8.55
N ALA A 145 12.51 -19.24 -7.30
CA ALA A 145 12.65 -18.21 -6.28
C ALA A 145 13.76 -17.20 -6.64
N LYS A 146 13.37 -16.05 -7.21
CA LYS A 146 14.03 -14.77 -6.93
C LYS A 146 13.20 -14.09 -5.86
N GLN A 147 13.86 -13.52 -4.83
CA GLN A 147 13.24 -12.71 -3.79
C GLN A 147 12.48 -11.54 -4.43
N GLN A 148 11.22 -11.78 -4.78
CA GLN A 148 10.23 -10.74 -4.99
C GLN A 148 9.56 -10.57 -3.63
N TYR A 149 9.60 -9.35 -3.10
CA TYR A 149 8.69 -8.96 -2.03
C TYR A 149 7.28 -9.42 -2.42
N SER A 150 6.53 -9.98 -1.47
CA SER A 150 5.11 -10.31 -1.70
C SER A 150 4.45 -9.05 -2.24
N SER A 151 3.93 -9.08 -3.47
CA SER A 151 3.20 -7.93 -4.02
C SER A 151 1.89 -7.67 -3.27
N GLY A 152 1.51 -8.56 -2.31
CA GLY A 152 0.37 -8.41 -1.39
C GLY A 152 -0.99 -8.28 -2.09
N GLU A 153 -2.08 -8.81 -1.53
CA GLU A 153 -3.40 -8.35 -2.01
C GLU A 153 -3.67 -7.03 -1.26
N THR A 154 -4.06 -5.98 -1.98
CA THR A 154 -4.77 -4.87 -1.33
C THR A 154 -6.24 -5.23 -1.20
N PHE A 155 -6.86 -4.76 -0.13
CA PHE A 155 -8.22 -5.07 0.21
C PHE A 155 -9.04 -3.80 0.37
N TRP A 156 -10.32 -3.86 0.02
CA TRP A 156 -11.24 -2.74 0.15
C TRP A 156 -12.40 -3.06 1.10
N ILE A 157 -12.76 -2.08 1.92
CA ILE A 157 -14.00 -2.07 2.72
C ILE A 157 -14.65 -0.68 2.62
N SER A 158 -15.89 -0.61 2.11
CA SER A 158 -16.65 0.64 2.08
C SER A 158 -17.15 1.03 3.47
N ALA A 159 -17.54 2.30 3.63
CA ALA A 159 -18.05 2.84 4.89
C ALA A 159 -19.40 2.23 5.32
N GLN A 160 -20.14 1.60 4.40
CA GLN A 160 -21.44 0.99 4.67
C GLN A 160 -21.43 -0.55 4.68
N ASP A 161 -20.35 -1.17 4.21
CA ASP A 161 -20.26 -2.62 4.12
C ASP A 161 -20.10 -3.25 5.50
N GLU A 162 -20.63 -4.47 5.68
CA GLU A 162 -20.34 -5.25 6.88
C GLU A 162 -18.90 -5.82 6.82
N PRO A 163 -18.07 -5.61 7.85
CA PRO A 163 -16.75 -6.23 7.94
C PRO A 163 -16.84 -7.76 8.06
N ARG A 164 -15.97 -8.48 7.34
CA ARG A 164 -15.96 -9.95 7.35
C ARG A 164 -14.93 -10.56 8.30
N CYS A 165 -13.95 -9.77 8.70
CA CYS A 165 -12.90 -10.18 9.62
C CYS A 165 -12.50 -9.03 10.54
N ALA A 166 -11.71 -9.34 11.56
CA ALA A 166 -11.23 -8.34 12.53
C ALA A 166 -10.40 -7.22 11.87
N LEU A 167 -9.62 -7.54 10.83
CA LEU A 167 -8.80 -6.54 10.12
C LEU A 167 -9.65 -5.58 9.28
N GLU A 168 -10.72 -6.05 8.63
CA GLU A 168 -11.69 -5.17 7.96
C GLU A 168 -12.42 -4.29 8.96
N HIS A 169 -12.80 -4.85 10.10
CA HIS A 169 -13.47 -4.09 11.15
C HIS A 169 -12.55 -2.98 11.65
N LEU A 170 -11.25 -3.26 11.85
CA LEU A 170 -10.27 -2.24 12.21
C LEU A 170 -10.09 -1.20 11.09
N ALA A 171 -9.94 -1.61 9.83
CA ALA A 171 -9.78 -0.68 8.71
C ALA A 171 -10.99 0.27 8.58
N GLN A 172 -12.21 -0.26 8.74
CA GLN A 172 -13.43 0.54 8.73
C GLN A 172 -13.53 1.46 9.95
N GLN A 173 -13.12 1.01 11.14
CA GLN A 173 -13.04 1.87 12.33
C GLN A 173 -12.03 3.01 12.15
N ILE A 174 -10.88 2.75 11.53
CA ILE A 174 -9.89 3.78 11.19
C ILE A 174 -10.46 4.78 10.19
N PHE A 175 -11.18 4.31 9.15
CA PHE A 175 -11.90 5.20 8.24
C PHE A 175 -12.83 6.15 9.03
N HIS A 176 -13.72 5.59 9.85
CA HIS A 176 -14.66 6.39 10.64
C HIS A 176 -13.97 7.33 11.62
N LEU A 177 -12.86 6.93 12.25
CA LEU A 177 -12.05 7.80 13.12
C LEU A 177 -11.65 9.10 12.40
N HIS A 178 -11.24 9.01 11.14
CA HIS A 178 -10.73 10.16 10.39
C HIS A 178 -11.81 10.97 9.68
N VAL A 179 -12.98 10.39 9.39
CA VAL A 179 -14.07 11.10 8.69
C VAL A 179 -15.16 11.66 9.58
N THR A 180 -15.35 11.15 10.80
CA THR A 180 -16.52 11.50 11.64
C THR A 180 -16.60 12.98 11.97
N ASP A 181 -15.49 13.58 12.39
CA ASP A 181 -15.48 15.01 12.75
C ASP A 181 -15.63 15.90 11.52
N ALA A 182 -15.04 15.51 10.38
CA ALA A 182 -15.19 16.21 9.12
C ALA A 182 -16.65 16.19 8.61
N ALA A 183 -17.29 15.03 8.67
CA ALA A 183 -18.70 14.86 8.31
C ALA A 183 -19.61 15.72 9.18
N ARG A 184 -19.37 15.74 10.50
CA ARG A 184 -20.13 16.59 11.43
C ARG A 184 -19.94 18.08 11.13
N ARG A 185 -18.71 18.55 10.92
CA ARG A 185 -18.44 19.96 10.61
C ARG A 185 -19.08 20.37 9.27
N TRP A 186 -19.06 19.50 8.27
CA TRP A 186 -19.79 19.69 7.02
C TRP A 186 -21.29 19.88 7.27
N GLU A 187 -21.91 19.01 8.07
CA GLU A 187 -23.34 19.11 8.41
C GLU A 187 -23.67 20.39 9.18
N ASP A 188 -22.81 20.80 10.12
CA ASP A 188 -23.00 22.02 10.92
C ASP A 188 -22.88 23.31 10.08
N GLU A 189 -22.07 23.30 9.01
CA GLU A 189 -21.79 24.45 8.14
C GLU A 189 -22.52 24.43 6.79
N CYS A 190 -23.25 23.36 6.48
CA CYS A 190 -23.97 23.24 5.22
C CYS A 190 -25.10 24.28 5.14
N ASP A 191 -24.89 25.34 4.37
CA ASP A 191 -25.91 26.33 4.05
C ASP A 191 -26.95 25.70 3.09
N GLY A 192 -28.13 25.32 3.61
CA GLY A 192 -29.19 24.72 2.79
C GLY A 192 -30.35 24.15 3.59
N ASP A 193 -31.34 23.60 2.89
CA ASP A 193 -32.32 22.71 3.52
C ASP A 193 -31.60 21.38 3.84
N PRO A 194 -31.54 20.94 5.11
CA PRO A 194 -30.90 19.68 5.47
C PRO A 194 -31.49 18.46 4.77
N ASP A 195 -32.73 18.54 4.28
CA ASP A 195 -33.36 17.47 3.51
C ASP A 195 -32.87 17.42 2.04
N ASP A 196 -32.28 18.50 1.51
CA ASP A 196 -31.78 18.60 0.13
C ASP A 196 -30.23 18.67 0.04
N ALA A 197 -29.53 18.79 1.17
CA ALA A 197 -28.08 18.85 1.21
C ALA A 197 -27.45 17.51 0.79
N PRO A 198 -26.37 17.49 -0.01
CA PRO A 198 -25.68 16.26 -0.33
C PRO A 198 -25.02 15.68 0.94
N PRO A 199 -24.95 14.34 1.07
CA PRO A 199 -24.26 13.72 2.20
C PRO A 199 -22.78 14.12 2.23
N PRO A 200 -22.13 14.11 3.40
CA PRO A 200 -20.72 14.51 3.53
C PRO A 200 -19.77 13.73 2.62
N PHE A 201 -20.14 12.49 2.30
CA PHE A 201 -19.49 11.63 1.30
C PHE A 201 -20.47 10.52 0.89
N ASP A 202 -20.18 9.80 -0.20
CA ASP A 202 -20.94 8.61 -0.61
C ASP A 202 -20.42 7.39 0.17
N PRO A 203 -21.20 6.78 1.08
CA PRO A 203 -20.70 5.69 1.93
C PRO A 203 -20.47 4.37 1.18
N ALA A 204 -21.03 4.20 -0.02
CA ALA A 204 -20.78 3.03 -0.87
C ALA A 204 -19.43 3.12 -1.59
N ARG A 205 -19.00 4.36 -1.88
CA ARG A 205 -17.79 4.66 -2.67
C ARG A 205 -16.64 5.25 -1.85
N SER A 206 -16.87 5.48 -0.56
CA SER A 206 -15.86 5.94 0.40
C SER A 206 -15.59 4.82 1.39
N GLY A 207 -14.33 4.65 1.76
CA GLY A 207 -13.93 3.55 2.62
C GLY A 207 -12.43 3.52 2.85
N ALA A 208 -11.93 2.36 3.23
CA ALA A 208 -10.51 2.11 3.40
C ALA A 208 -10.04 1.06 2.40
N GLU A 209 -9.01 1.42 1.64
CA GLU A 209 -8.09 0.42 1.11
C GLU A 209 -7.08 0.08 2.22
N TRP A 210 -6.79 -1.21 2.38
CA TRP A 210 -5.93 -1.69 3.44
C TRP A 210 -5.18 -2.96 3.03
N TRP A 211 -4.02 -3.15 3.63
CA TRP A 211 -3.20 -4.35 3.51
C TRP A 211 -2.30 -4.43 4.74
N THR A 212 -1.57 -5.53 4.88
CA THR A 212 -0.66 -5.75 6.01
C THR A 212 0.75 -5.94 5.50
N GLN A 213 1.72 -5.24 6.09
CA GLN A 213 3.13 -5.51 5.87
C GLN A 213 3.69 -6.36 7.01
N VAL A 214 4.22 -7.54 6.69
CA VAL A 214 4.95 -8.39 7.63
C VAL A 214 6.36 -8.56 7.11
N ILE A 215 7.30 -7.86 7.75
CA ILE A 215 8.68 -7.73 7.29
C ILE A 215 9.65 -8.16 8.38
N ASP A 216 10.82 -8.64 7.98
CA ASP A 216 11.95 -8.88 8.88
C ASP A 216 12.54 -7.53 9.35
N PRO A 217 12.58 -7.25 10.66
CA PRO A 217 13.05 -5.96 11.17
C PRO A 217 14.53 -5.67 10.89
N THR A 218 15.33 -6.67 10.52
CA THR A 218 16.77 -6.57 10.30
C THR A 218 17.17 -6.55 8.81
N HIS A 219 16.40 -7.21 7.95
CA HIS A 219 16.77 -7.39 6.54
C HIS A 219 15.87 -6.67 5.55
N ASP A 220 14.63 -6.38 5.93
CA ASP A 220 13.64 -5.82 5.03
C ASP A 220 13.52 -4.31 5.22
N ALA A 221 13.31 -3.62 4.10
CA ALA A 221 13.04 -2.19 4.08
C ALA A 221 11.86 -1.90 3.16
N ILE A 222 11.07 -0.88 3.53
CA ILE A 222 10.04 -0.35 2.66
C ILE A 222 10.60 0.90 1.98
N GLY A 223 10.85 0.79 0.68
CA GLY A 223 11.33 1.91 -0.13
C GLY A 223 10.40 3.11 -0.08
N LEU A 224 10.92 4.30 -0.32
CA LEU A 224 10.09 5.50 -0.38
C LEU A 224 9.16 5.46 -1.59
N HIS A 225 7.87 5.65 -1.35
CA HIS A 225 6.82 5.60 -2.36
C HIS A 225 5.66 6.54 -2.00
N TRP A 226 4.75 6.68 -2.95
CA TRP A 226 3.43 7.28 -2.73
C TRP A 226 2.39 6.19 -2.91
N ASP A 227 1.45 6.08 -1.99
CA ASP A 227 0.26 5.27 -2.17
C ASP A 227 -0.60 5.95 -3.22
N LYS A 228 -0.83 5.28 -4.35
CA LYS A 228 -1.67 5.80 -5.43
C LYS A 228 -2.46 4.67 -6.07
N ASP A 229 -3.56 5.06 -6.70
CA ASP A 229 -4.31 4.17 -7.56
C ASP A 229 -3.54 3.97 -8.88
N TYR A 230 -2.73 2.92 -8.94
CA TYR A 230 -1.92 2.57 -10.10
C TYR A 230 -2.76 2.28 -11.34
N ALA A 231 -4.01 1.83 -11.15
CA ALA A 231 -4.94 1.59 -12.24
C ALA A 231 -5.31 2.90 -12.95
N LEU A 232 -5.13 4.07 -12.35
CA LEU A 232 -5.40 5.37 -12.98
C LEU A 232 -4.17 6.02 -13.64
N GLU A 233 -2.99 5.40 -13.57
CA GLU A 233 -1.78 5.93 -14.23
C GLU A 233 -1.94 6.01 -15.74
N HIS A 234 -2.61 5.02 -16.34
CA HIS A 234 -2.88 5.02 -17.78
C HIS A 234 -3.83 6.16 -18.21
N ASN A 235 -4.55 6.75 -17.26
CA ASN A 235 -5.37 7.95 -17.47
C ASN A 235 -4.60 9.25 -17.20
N ASP A 236 -3.28 9.17 -17.01
CA ASP A 236 -2.40 10.28 -16.70
C ASP A 236 -2.73 10.97 -15.35
N LEU A 237 -3.25 10.24 -14.37
CA LEU A 237 -3.64 10.78 -13.07
C LEU A 237 -2.88 10.12 -11.92
N ASN A 238 -2.38 10.94 -10.99
CA ASN A 238 -1.96 10.49 -9.68
C ASN A 238 -3.13 10.70 -8.69
N VAL A 239 -3.87 9.63 -8.40
CA VAL A 239 -4.93 9.64 -7.38
C VAL A 239 -4.39 8.97 -6.11
N HIS A 240 -4.54 9.66 -4.99
CA HIS A 240 -4.04 9.23 -3.68
C HIS A 240 -5.21 9.09 -2.70
N PRO A 241 -5.08 8.26 -1.65
CA PRO A 241 -6.01 8.32 -0.53
C PRO A 241 -6.06 9.74 0.05
N HIS A 242 -7.22 10.17 0.56
CA HIS A 242 -7.31 11.48 1.21
C HIS A 242 -6.38 11.55 2.43
N VAL A 243 -6.44 10.50 3.25
CA VAL A 243 -5.63 10.31 4.46
C VAL A 243 -4.91 8.97 4.34
N GLY A 244 -3.57 9.02 4.39
CA GLY A 244 -2.74 7.82 4.54
C GLY A 244 -2.60 7.47 6.01
N THR A 245 -2.50 6.18 6.34
CA THR A 245 -2.36 5.74 7.74
C THR A 245 -1.43 4.54 7.89
N VAL A 246 -0.82 4.41 9.07
CA VAL A 246 -0.01 3.25 9.46
C VAL A 246 -0.38 2.83 10.88
N THR A 247 -0.70 1.56 11.10
CA THR A 247 -0.96 0.98 12.42
C THR A 247 0.08 -0.09 12.73
N TYR A 248 0.75 0.00 13.88
CA TYR A 248 1.81 -0.91 14.25
C TYR A 248 1.30 -2.02 15.17
N PHE A 249 1.56 -3.27 14.79
CA PHE A 249 1.30 -4.45 15.62
C PHE A 249 2.59 -5.07 16.19
N ALA A 250 3.74 -4.44 15.96
CA ALA A 250 5.04 -4.84 16.48
C ALA A 250 5.77 -3.61 17.04
N ASP A 251 6.81 -3.86 17.85
CA ASP A 251 7.66 -2.83 18.47
C ASP A 251 9.03 -2.68 17.78
N GLU A 252 9.31 -3.51 16.77
CA GLU A 252 10.62 -3.65 16.15
C GLU A 252 10.58 -3.24 14.68
N GLY A 253 11.76 -2.91 14.12
CA GLY A 253 11.95 -2.52 12.73
C GLY A 253 12.22 -1.02 12.54
N ALA A 254 12.47 -0.64 11.28
CA ALA A 254 12.73 0.74 10.91
C ALA A 254 11.53 1.67 11.22
N PRO A 255 11.78 2.93 11.61
CA PRO A 255 10.71 3.90 11.75
C PRO A 255 10.11 4.22 10.38
N THR A 256 8.79 4.44 10.35
CA THR A 256 8.17 4.99 9.13
C THR A 256 8.55 6.46 9.01
N LEU A 257 9.16 6.81 7.89
CA LEU A 257 9.46 8.17 7.45
C LEU A 257 8.28 8.71 6.65
N PHE A 258 7.80 9.90 7.00
CA PHE A 258 6.82 10.65 6.24
C PHE A 258 7.44 11.96 5.79
N VAL A 259 7.35 12.25 4.51
CA VAL A 259 7.94 13.42 3.87
C VAL A 259 6.84 14.17 3.14
N ARG A 260 6.68 15.45 3.49
CA ARG A 260 5.77 16.40 2.86
C ARG A 260 6.26 16.78 1.46
N ALA A 261 6.24 15.80 0.57
CA ALA A 261 6.54 15.87 -0.84
C ALA A 261 5.43 15.13 -1.58
N THR A 262 4.78 15.83 -2.51
CA THR A 262 3.62 15.32 -3.24
C THR A 262 3.96 15.11 -4.71
N THR A 263 3.27 14.18 -5.34
CA THR A 263 3.24 14.06 -6.80
C THR A 263 2.49 15.25 -7.42
N PRO A 264 2.75 15.57 -8.70
CA PRO A 264 1.83 16.39 -9.49
C PRO A 264 0.52 15.64 -9.76
N VAL A 265 -0.55 16.38 -10.08
CA VAL A 265 -1.86 15.78 -10.43
C VAL A 265 -1.74 14.83 -11.63
N TYR A 266 -0.96 15.24 -12.63
CA TYR A 266 -0.79 14.47 -13.86
C TYR A 266 0.47 13.63 -13.81
N TYR A 267 0.36 12.35 -14.12
CA TYR A 267 1.47 11.39 -14.05
C TYR A 267 2.64 11.77 -14.97
N SER A 268 2.35 12.33 -16.14
CA SER A 268 3.29 12.80 -17.14
C SER A 268 4.14 13.99 -16.70
N GLN A 269 3.76 14.68 -15.62
CA GLN A 269 4.52 15.79 -15.08
C GLN A 269 5.69 15.32 -14.22
N PRO A 270 6.88 15.95 -14.35
CA PRO A 270 8.03 15.54 -13.56
C PRO A 270 7.84 15.91 -12.08
N VAL A 271 8.16 14.97 -11.20
CA VAL A 271 8.32 15.25 -9.77
C VAL A 271 9.59 16.09 -9.60
N THR A 272 9.44 17.33 -9.13
CA THR A 272 10.56 18.26 -8.92
C THR A 272 10.37 19.04 -7.62
N GLY A 273 11.48 19.51 -7.04
CA GLY A 273 11.48 20.32 -5.82
C GLY A 273 12.09 19.62 -4.60
N PRO A 274 12.34 20.38 -3.50
CA PRO A 274 12.87 19.81 -2.26
C PRO A 274 11.80 19.02 -1.49
N PHE A 275 12.26 18.15 -0.59
CA PHE A 275 11.43 17.52 0.45
C PHE A 275 11.04 18.58 1.50
N GLY A 276 9.75 18.94 1.63
CA GLY A 276 9.26 19.98 2.55
C GLY A 276 9.21 21.40 1.93
N PRO A 277 8.46 22.36 2.54
CA PRO A 277 7.84 23.49 1.85
C PRO A 277 8.85 24.38 1.10
N ARG A 278 8.46 25.01 -0.02
CA ARG A 278 7.39 26.02 -0.06
C ARG A 278 6.31 25.77 -1.10
N CYS A 279 5.11 25.41 -0.65
CA CYS A 279 3.89 25.69 -1.38
C CYS A 279 3.53 27.17 -1.15
N GLY A 280 3.60 28.01 -2.18
CA GLY A 280 2.80 29.25 -2.28
C GLY A 280 3.17 30.48 -1.43
N LEU A 281 4.22 30.48 -0.61
CA LEU A 281 4.64 31.68 0.14
C LEU A 281 5.79 32.41 -0.56
N ASP A 282 5.56 33.69 -0.86
CA ASP A 282 6.58 34.62 -1.35
C ASP A 282 7.73 34.65 -0.32
N PRO A 283 9.01 34.63 -0.72
CA PRO A 283 10.14 34.68 0.20
C PRO A 283 10.10 35.80 1.27
N GLY A 284 9.28 36.84 1.06
CA GLY A 284 9.01 37.91 2.01
C GLY A 284 8.16 37.54 3.23
N ASP A 285 7.30 36.52 3.16
CA ASP A 285 6.37 36.14 4.24
C ASP A 285 6.97 35.15 5.25
N MET A 286 8.22 34.75 5.02
CA MET A 286 8.90 33.68 5.77
C MET A 286 9.75 34.19 6.94
N ALA A 287 9.86 35.50 7.12
CA ALA A 287 10.57 36.07 8.26
C ALA A 287 9.81 35.88 9.58
N ASP A 288 8.47 35.79 9.53
CA ASP A 288 7.62 35.73 10.74
C ASP A 288 7.02 34.33 11.03
N MET A 289 7.24 33.33 10.15
CA MET A 289 6.68 31.97 10.28
C MET A 289 7.73 30.86 10.45
N ALA A 290 9.02 31.23 10.53
CA ALA A 290 10.14 30.29 10.67
C ALA A 290 10.06 29.42 11.94
N ASP A 291 9.27 29.83 12.95
CA ASP A 291 9.03 29.07 14.19
C ASP A 291 7.86 28.07 14.11
N MET A 292 7.06 28.05 13.02
CA MET A 292 5.90 27.13 12.88
C MET A 292 6.01 26.15 11.71
N ALA A 293 6.90 26.37 10.74
CA ALA A 293 7.10 25.46 9.63
C ALA A 293 8.12 24.37 10.01
N GLY A 294 7.63 23.25 10.57
CA GLY A 294 8.43 22.04 10.76
C GLY A 294 9.14 21.62 9.47
N THR A 295 10.17 20.77 9.59
CA THR A 295 11.03 20.30 8.49
C THR A 295 10.31 19.60 7.33
N GLY A 296 8.99 19.39 7.42
CA GLY A 296 8.21 18.62 6.46
C GLY A 296 8.59 17.14 6.47
N VAL A 297 9.30 16.69 7.50
CA VAL A 297 9.77 15.30 7.65
C VAL A 297 9.43 14.82 9.06
N TYR A 298 8.76 13.68 9.14
CA TYR A 298 8.31 13.06 10.38
C TYR A 298 8.79 11.62 10.46
N LEU A 299 9.12 11.17 11.67
CA LEU A 299 9.50 9.78 11.95
C LEU A 299 8.56 9.18 12.98
N SER A 300 8.13 7.95 12.72
CA SER A 300 7.27 7.18 13.61
C SER A 300 7.89 5.81 13.88
N TRP A 301 8.46 5.64 15.06
CA TRP A 301 9.02 4.37 15.52
C TRP A 301 7.95 3.32 15.80
N PRO A 302 8.09 2.07 15.34
CA PRO A 302 7.09 1.04 15.60
C PRO A 302 6.85 0.88 17.11
N LYS A 303 5.57 0.80 17.47
CA LYS A 303 5.12 0.53 18.83
C LYS A 303 3.75 -0.14 18.74
N ARG A 304 3.59 -1.31 19.35
CA ARG A 304 2.32 -2.06 19.35
C ARG A 304 1.16 -1.16 19.75
N GLY A 305 0.11 -1.17 18.96
CA GLY A 305 -1.11 -0.40 19.21
C GLY A 305 -1.05 1.06 18.73
N LYS A 306 0.13 1.55 18.36
CA LYS A 306 0.28 2.91 17.85
C LYS A 306 -0.28 3.02 16.44
N HIS A 307 -0.92 4.15 16.17
CA HIS A 307 -1.39 4.55 14.85
C HIS A 307 -0.83 5.92 14.47
N ALA A 308 -0.56 6.12 13.19
CA ALA A 308 -0.17 7.40 12.61
C ALA A 308 -1.04 7.69 11.40
N SER A 309 -1.37 8.96 11.21
CA SER A 309 -2.09 9.44 10.01
C SER A 309 -1.38 10.64 9.40
N PHE A 310 -1.47 10.74 8.08
CA PHE A 310 -0.80 11.75 7.29
C PHE A 310 -1.63 12.08 6.04
N ASP A 311 -1.29 13.16 5.35
CA ASP A 311 -1.85 13.46 4.04
C ASP A 311 -1.45 12.37 3.04
N GLY A 312 -2.42 11.67 2.45
CA GLY A 312 -2.14 10.50 1.59
C GLY A 312 -1.31 10.79 0.33
N ARG A 313 -1.08 12.06 -0.01
CA ARG A 313 -0.17 12.47 -1.10
C ARG A 313 1.30 12.55 -0.68
N TRP A 314 1.63 12.35 0.59
CA TRP A 314 3.00 12.49 1.07
C TRP A 314 3.83 11.24 0.76
N LEU A 315 5.09 11.47 0.34
CA LEU A 315 6.08 10.43 0.16
C LEU A 315 6.39 9.77 1.51
N HIS A 316 6.42 8.44 1.57
CA HIS A 316 6.67 7.75 2.81
C HIS A 316 7.31 6.37 2.58
N GLY A 317 7.82 5.76 3.65
CA GLY A 317 8.43 4.43 3.63
C GLY A 317 9.07 4.10 4.97
N ALA A 318 9.71 2.94 5.07
CA ALA A 318 10.44 2.51 6.26
C ALA A 318 11.86 2.07 5.85
N PRO A 319 12.79 3.02 5.63
CA PRO A 319 14.14 2.72 5.17
C PRO A 319 14.94 2.00 6.27
N GLY A 320 15.55 0.87 5.93
CA GLY A 320 16.35 0.06 6.87
C GLY A 320 17.54 0.82 7.45
N GLU A 321 18.06 1.83 6.75
CA GLU A 321 19.16 2.69 7.22
C GLU A 321 18.78 3.53 8.45
N LEU A 322 17.49 3.63 8.76
CA LEU A 322 16.99 4.31 9.95
C LEU A 322 16.64 3.33 11.08
N ALA A 323 16.76 2.03 10.87
CA ALA A 323 16.54 1.04 11.92
C ALA A 323 17.53 1.23 13.08
N GLU A 324 17.13 0.82 14.28
CA GLU A 324 18.05 0.79 15.42
C GLU A 324 19.20 -0.18 15.11
N CYS A 325 20.44 0.29 15.21
CA CYS A 325 21.60 -0.60 15.12
C CYS A 325 21.59 -1.52 16.34
N HIS A 326 21.36 -2.81 16.15
CA HIS A 326 21.65 -3.79 17.19
C HIS A 326 23.17 -4.03 17.20
N ASP A 327 23.76 -4.01 18.40
CA ASP A 327 25.22 -4.11 18.58
C ASP A 327 25.84 -5.38 17.94
N GLU A 328 25.04 -6.41 17.66
CA GLU A 328 25.45 -7.68 17.06
C GLU A 328 25.74 -7.57 15.54
N ASP A 329 25.11 -6.63 14.82
CA ASP A 329 25.33 -6.42 13.38
C ASP A 329 26.64 -5.67 13.08
N CYS A 330 27.28 -5.11 14.11
CA CYS A 330 28.56 -4.40 14.00
C CYS A 330 29.79 -5.33 14.01
N GLU A 331 29.64 -6.62 14.34
CA GLU A 331 30.77 -7.56 14.43
C GLU A 331 31.16 -8.17 13.07
N GLU A 332 30.23 -8.35 12.13
CA GLU A 332 30.55 -8.92 10.81
C GLU A 332 31.40 -7.99 9.92
N ILE A 333 31.36 -6.67 10.13
CA ILE A 333 32.18 -5.72 9.34
C ILE A 333 33.64 -5.69 9.83
N ARG A 334 33.97 -6.33 10.96
CA ARG A 334 35.31 -6.24 11.57
C ARG A 334 36.25 -7.39 11.20
N GLU A 335 35.78 -8.47 10.58
CA GLU A 335 36.65 -9.63 10.30
C GLU A 335 37.36 -9.63 8.94
N ASP A 336 37.04 -8.73 7.99
CA ASP A 336 37.68 -8.75 6.66
C ASP A 336 38.85 -7.74 6.47
N LYS A 337 39.50 -7.35 7.56
CA LYS A 337 40.83 -6.71 7.51
C LYS A 337 41.91 -7.64 8.06
N GLY A 338 41.95 -8.84 7.49
CA GLY A 338 43.07 -9.76 7.58
C GLY A 338 44.35 -9.13 7.05
N ASP A 339 45.17 -8.70 8.00
CA ASP A 339 46.59 -8.34 7.93
C ASP A 339 47.36 -9.21 6.92
N LYS A 340 47.55 -8.71 5.69
CA LYS A 340 48.60 -9.20 4.80
C LYS A 340 49.93 -8.58 5.21
N GLY A 341 50.51 -9.18 6.25
CA GLY A 341 51.87 -8.94 6.69
C GLY A 341 52.85 -9.02 5.53
N ASN A 342 53.45 -7.87 5.24
CA ASN A 342 54.52 -7.67 4.28
C ASN A 342 55.78 -8.41 4.77
N LYS A 343 56.03 -9.63 4.28
CA LYS A 343 57.31 -10.30 4.44
C LYS A 343 58.26 -9.84 3.34
N GLY A 344 59.30 -9.14 3.77
CA GLY A 344 60.36 -8.61 2.95
C GLY A 344 61.08 -9.67 2.11
N ASN A 345 61.51 -9.23 0.94
CA ASN A 345 62.36 -9.97 0.03
C ASN A 345 63.82 -9.58 0.33
N GLU A 346 64.52 -10.41 1.09
CA GLU A 346 65.99 -10.48 1.04
C GLU A 346 66.35 -11.76 0.26
N GLY A 347 67.11 -11.59 -0.82
CA GLY A 347 67.58 -12.66 -1.71
C GLY A 347 68.28 -12.10 -2.92
#